data_AF-A0A822F523-F1
#
_entry.id   AF-A0A822F523-F1
#
_cell.length_a   1.000
_cell.length_b   1.000
_cell.length_c   1.000
_cell.angle_alpha   90.00
_cell.angle_beta   90.00
_cell.angle_gamma   90.00
#
_symmetry.space_group_name_H-M   'P 1'
#
loop_
_entity.id
_entity.type
_entity.pdbx_description
1 polymer ?
#
loop_
_entity_poly.entity_id
_entity_poly.type
_entity_poly.pdbx_seq_one_letter_code
_entity_poly.pdbx_strand_id
1 'polypeptide(L)'
;MKSEDLQKLVTLKHQNGDNPTKVFYDLNGIVSLATIKRWYKMINETGSINLSYSSGRPRTARTETAIKKTKQKLKQNKVSTRKLALDLEISHTSAYRILRDDLGCRPYKHVVEPALTEEHKEKRKKFANWIRTNFRKQET
;
A
#
# COMPACT_ATOMS: atom_id res chain seq x y z
N MET A 1 -31.30 -9.33 4.80
CA MET A 1 -30.46 -9.13 6.01
C MET A 1 -29.01 -9.05 5.55
N LYS A 2 -28.18 -8.13 6.07
CA LYS A 2 -26.77 -8.06 5.67
C LYS A 2 -26.02 -9.27 6.26
N SER A 3 -24.96 -9.71 5.59
CA SER A 3 -24.13 -10.85 6.03
C SER A 3 -23.60 -10.68 7.46
N GLU A 4 -23.25 -9.46 7.85
CA GLU A 4 -22.77 -9.13 9.21
C GLU A 4 -23.85 -9.32 10.29
N ASP A 5 -25.11 -9.02 9.99
CA ASP A 5 -26.23 -9.15 10.93
C ASP A 5 -26.52 -10.63 11.22
N LEU A 6 -26.39 -11.50 10.21
CA LEU A 6 -26.49 -12.96 10.36
C LEU A 6 -25.39 -13.52 11.25
N GLN A 7 -24.15 -13.05 11.08
CA GLN A 7 -23.01 -13.49 11.89
C GLN A 7 -23.18 -13.10 13.35
N LYS A 8 -23.60 -11.86 13.63
CA LYS A 8 -23.90 -11.39 14.99
C LYS A 8 -25.00 -12.24 15.65
N LEU A 9 -26.06 -12.54 14.91
CA LEU A 9 -27.16 -13.37 15.39
C LEU A 9 -26.70 -14.79 15.72
N VAL A 10 -25.87 -15.41 14.87
CA VAL A 10 -25.32 -16.76 15.13
C VAL A 10 -24.40 -16.75 16.35
N THR A 11 -23.55 -15.72 16.50
CA THR A 11 -22.68 -15.58 17.68
C THR A 11 -23.50 -15.43 18.97
N LEU A 12 -24.57 -14.63 18.94
CA LEU A 12 -25.49 -14.47 20.07
C LEU A 12 -26.17 -15.81 20.44
N LYS A 13 -26.68 -16.53 19.44
CA LYS A 13 -27.30 -17.85 19.63
C LYS A 13 -26.32 -18.89 20.19
N HIS A 14 -25.06 -18.83 19.74
CA HIS A 14 -23.99 -19.67 20.27
C HIS A 14 -23.68 -19.34 21.74
N GLN A 15 -23.60 -18.06 22.11
CA GLN A 15 -23.42 -17.62 23.50
C GLN A 15 -24.57 -18.07 24.41
N ASN A 16 -25.80 -18.09 23.89
CA ASN A 16 -26.98 -18.60 24.58
C ASN A 16 -27.01 -20.14 24.70
N GLY A 17 -26.02 -20.85 24.14
CA GLY A 17 -25.90 -22.31 24.22
C GLY A 17 -26.77 -23.08 23.22
N ASP A 18 -27.32 -22.42 22.18
CA ASP A 18 -28.16 -23.10 21.20
C ASP A 18 -27.33 -24.05 20.32
N ASN A 19 -27.89 -25.23 20.03
CA ASN A 19 -27.30 -26.21 19.12
C ASN A 19 -27.31 -25.66 17.67
N PRO A 20 -26.22 -25.82 16.88
CA PRO A 20 -26.16 -25.35 15.49
C PRO A 20 -27.32 -25.85 14.60
N THR A 21 -27.89 -27.03 14.87
CA THR A 21 -29.08 -27.52 14.16
C THR A 21 -30.33 -26.69 14.48
N LYS A 22 -30.49 -26.26 15.74
CA LYS A 22 -31.59 -25.38 16.16
C LYS A 22 -31.46 -24.01 15.50
N VAL A 23 -30.24 -23.45 15.49
CA VAL A 23 -29.95 -22.18 14.82
C VAL A 23 -30.24 -22.24 13.31
N PHE A 24 -30.00 -23.37 12.66
CA PHE A 24 -30.35 -23.56 11.25
C PHE A 24 -31.85 -23.44 10.98
N TYR A 25 -32.68 -24.09 11.81
CA TYR A 25 -34.13 -24.00 11.70
C TYR A 25 -34.65 -22.60 12.08
N ASP A 26 -34.09 -21.99 13.12
CA ASP A 26 -34.41 -20.61 13.53
C ASP A 26 -34.13 -19.59 12.40
N LEU A 27 -33.10 -19.85 11.59
CA LEU A 27 -32.73 -19.03 10.43
C LEU A 27 -33.50 -19.42 9.15
N ASN A 28 -34.45 -20.35 9.23
CA ASN A 28 -35.30 -20.81 8.12
C ASN A 28 -34.51 -21.15 6.84
N GLY A 29 -33.33 -21.76 6.98
CA GLY A 29 -32.51 -22.15 5.83
C GLY A 29 -31.85 -21.02 5.04
N ILE A 30 -31.87 -19.77 5.53
CA ILE A 30 -31.17 -18.63 4.90
C ILE A 30 -29.67 -18.92 4.77
N VAL A 31 -29.10 -19.66 5.71
CA VAL A 31 -27.70 -20.07 5.75
C VAL A 31 -27.64 -21.59 5.82
N SER A 32 -26.74 -22.21 5.05
CA SER A 32 -26.58 -23.67 5.07
C SER A 32 -26.12 -24.18 6.44
N LEU A 33 -26.56 -25.37 6.83
CA LEU A 33 -26.11 -26.03 8.06
C LEU A 33 -24.58 -26.20 8.11
N ALA A 34 -23.96 -26.48 6.96
CA ALA A 34 -22.50 -26.60 6.85
C ALA A 34 -21.78 -25.28 7.21
N THR A 35 -22.32 -24.15 6.75
CA THR A 35 -21.80 -22.82 7.08
C THR A 35 -21.95 -22.52 8.57
N ILE A 36 -23.09 -22.85 9.18
CA ILE A 36 -23.33 -22.65 10.63
C ILE A 36 -22.36 -23.51 11.45
N LYS A 37 -22.18 -24.78 11.09
CA LYS A 37 -21.20 -25.67 11.74
C LYS A 37 -19.77 -25.12 11.62
N ARG A 38 -19.40 -24.62 10.44
CA ARG A 38 -18.09 -23.96 10.22
C ARG A 38 -17.94 -22.73 11.11
N TRP A 39 -18.98 -21.91 11.25
CA TRP A 39 -18.96 -20.72 12.11
C TRP A 39 -18.83 -21.09 13.58
N TYR A 40 -19.56 -22.09 14.07
CA TYR A 40 -19.41 -22.61 15.43
C TYR A 40 -17.99 -23.09 15.71
N LYS A 41 -17.39 -23.83 14.77
CA LYS A 41 -15.99 -24.26 14.88
C LYS A 41 -15.04 -23.06 15.02
N MET A 42 -15.21 -22.03 14.18
CA MET A 42 -14.40 -20.81 14.25
C MET A 42 -14.59 -20.04 15.57
N ILE A 43 -15.82 -19.96 16.10
CA ILE A 43 -16.08 -19.32 17.39
C ILE A 43 -15.41 -20.10 18.52
N ASN A 44 -15.47 -21.43 18.51
CA ASN A 44 -14.80 -22.25 19.52
C ASN A 44 -13.27 -22.12 19.48
N GLU A 45 -12.69 -21.98 18.28
CA GLU A 45 -11.24 -21.90 18.09
C GLU A 45 -10.67 -20.50 18.33
N THR A 46 -11.35 -19.46 17.81
CA THR A 46 -10.82 -18.08 17.74
C THR A 46 -11.68 -17.07 18.52
N GLY A 47 -12.82 -17.48 19.06
CA GLY A 47 -13.78 -16.60 19.74
C GLY A 47 -14.61 -15.71 18.80
N SER A 48 -14.40 -15.81 17.48
CA SER A 48 -15.06 -14.95 16.49
C SER A 48 -15.16 -15.61 15.11
N ILE A 49 -16.13 -15.15 14.30
CA ILE A 49 -16.32 -15.59 12.92
C ILE A 49 -15.38 -14.78 12.01
N ASN A 50 -14.20 -15.32 11.71
CA ASN A 50 -13.23 -14.70 10.80
C ASN A 50 -13.37 -15.25 9.36
N LEU A 51 -14.16 -14.57 8.54
CA LEU A 51 -14.28 -14.86 7.10
C LEU A 51 -13.22 -14.08 6.31
N SER A 52 -11.94 -14.40 6.54
CA SER A 52 -10.87 -13.83 5.73
C SER A 52 -10.94 -14.37 4.30
N TYR A 53 -10.73 -13.46 3.34
CA TYR A 53 -10.53 -13.87 1.96
C TYR A 53 -9.21 -14.65 1.84
N SER A 54 -9.17 -15.60 0.91
CA SER A 54 -7.91 -16.23 0.54
C SER A 54 -6.90 -15.14 0.15
N SER A 55 -5.66 -15.27 0.62
CA SER A 55 -4.56 -14.37 0.29
C SER A 55 -4.25 -14.30 -1.22
N GLY A 56 -4.89 -15.16 -2.02
CA GLY A 56 -4.77 -15.20 -3.46
C GLY A 56 -3.42 -15.78 -3.90
N ARG A 57 -3.08 -15.59 -5.18
CA ARG A 57 -1.82 -16.08 -5.74
C ARG A 57 -0.63 -15.30 -5.14
N PRO A 58 0.43 -15.97 -4.65
CA PRO A 58 1.60 -15.28 -4.13
C PRO A 58 2.27 -14.43 -5.22
N ARG A 59 2.76 -13.26 -4.82
CA ARG A 59 3.46 -12.33 -5.72
C ARG A 59 4.89 -12.81 -5.95
N THR A 60 5.26 -13.04 -7.21
CA THR A 60 6.60 -13.52 -7.57
C THR A 60 7.60 -12.39 -7.85
N ALA A 61 7.15 -11.29 -8.47
CA ALA A 61 8.03 -10.20 -8.88
C ALA A 61 8.10 -9.01 -7.89
N ARG A 62 7.00 -8.72 -7.18
CA ARG A 62 6.91 -7.63 -6.19
C ARG A 62 7.21 -8.14 -4.79
N THR A 63 8.38 -8.74 -4.61
CA THR A 63 8.85 -9.24 -3.30
C THR A 63 9.48 -8.11 -2.49
N GLU A 64 9.50 -8.24 -1.16
CA GLU A 64 10.15 -7.26 -0.28
C GLU A 64 11.64 -7.07 -0.61
N THR A 65 12.30 -8.15 -1.02
CA THR A 65 13.72 -8.12 -1.43
C THR A 65 13.90 -7.29 -2.70
N ALA A 66 13.04 -7.46 -3.71
CA ALA A 66 13.06 -6.65 -4.93
C ALA A 66 12.79 -5.17 -4.63
N ILE A 67 11.84 -4.86 -3.74
CA ILE A 67 11.53 -3.49 -3.31
C ILE A 67 12.74 -2.85 -2.61
N LYS A 68 13.38 -3.56 -1.68
CA LYS A 68 14.58 -3.08 -0.97
C LYS A 68 15.75 -2.82 -1.94
N LYS A 69 16.02 -3.76 -2.85
CA LYS A 69 17.05 -3.59 -3.90
C LYS A 69 16.77 -2.38 -4.79
N THR A 70 15.52 -2.24 -5.24
CA THR A 70 15.07 -1.09 -6.05
C THR A 70 15.32 0.23 -5.33
N LYS A 71 14.94 0.31 -4.04
CA LYS A 71 15.14 1.50 -3.21
C LYS A 71 16.62 1.86 -3.04
N GLN A 72 17.48 0.85 -2.86
CA GLN A 72 18.92 1.07 -2.73
C GLN A 72 19.54 1.57 -4.03
N LYS A 73 19.15 1.01 -5.19
CA LYS A 73 19.61 1.49 -6.51
C LYS A 73 19.20 2.93 -6.79
N LEU A 74 17.96 3.29 -6.46
CA LEU A 74 17.46 4.65 -6.67
C LEU A 74 18.20 5.70 -5.84
N LYS A 75 18.74 5.32 -4.67
CA LYS A 75 19.59 6.20 -3.85
C LYS A 75 20.97 6.43 -4.46
N GLN A 76 21.53 5.44 -5.14
CA GLN A 76 22.87 5.52 -5.71
C GLN A 76 22.87 6.32 -7.01
N ASN A 77 21.97 5.98 -7.95
CA ASN A 77 21.98 6.55 -9.29
C ASN A 77 20.56 6.73 -9.85
N LYS A 78 20.39 7.72 -10.75
CA LYS A 78 19.18 7.85 -11.57
C LYS A 78 19.21 6.77 -12.66
N VAL A 79 18.34 5.78 -12.57
CA VAL A 79 18.25 4.66 -13.53
C VAL A 79 16.90 4.62 -14.22
N SER A 80 16.90 4.24 -15.51
CA SER A 80 15.67 4.00 -16.25
C SER A 80 15.00 2.71 -15.78
N THR A 81 13.67 2.66 -15.88
CA THR A 81 12.89 1.48 -15.47
C THR A 81 13.30 0.22 -16.22
N ARG A 82 13.73 0.33 -17.49
CA ARG A 82 14.22 -0.81 -18.28
C ARG A 82 15.54 -1.37 -17.76
N LYS A 83 16.50 -0.51 -17.40
CA LYS A 83 17.76 -0.96 -16.77
C LYS A 83 17.49 -1.60 -15.41
N LEU A 84 16.62 -0.98 -14.62
CA LEU A 84 16.22 -1.50 -13.31
C LEU A 84 15.54 -2.87 -13.41
N ALA A 85 14.73 -3.10 -14.46
CA ALA A 85 14.08 -4.38 -14.70
C ALA A 85 15.09 -5.48 -15.06
N LEU A 86 16.04 -5.18 -15.94
CA LEU A 86 17.12 -6.11 -16.30
C LEU A 86 17.95 -6.50 -15.07
N ASP A 87 18.32 -5.50 -14.27
CA ASP A 87 19.10 -5.66 -13.06
C ASP A 87 18.42 -6.52 -11.97
N LEU A 88 17.09 -6.53 -11.95
CA LEU A 88 16.28 -7.27 -11.00
C LEU A 88 15.74 -8.57 -11.58
N GLU A 89 16.03 -8.86 -12.85
CA GLU A 89 15.52 -10.02 -13.60
C GLU A 89 13.99 -10.14 -13.56
N ILE A 90 13.30 -9.00 -13.61
CA ILE A 90 11.84 -8.91 -13.62
C ILE A 90 11.34 -8.26 -14.90
N SER A 91 10.06 -8.46 -15.18
CA SER A 91 9.42 -7.73 -16.28
C SER A 91 9.46 -6.21 -16.04
N HIS A 92 9.53 -5.46 -17.14
CA HIS A 92 9.50 -4.00 -17.11
C HIS A 92 8.25 -3.46 -16.40
N THR A 93 7.09 -4.11 -16.58
CA THR A 93 5.83 -3.72 -15.93
C THR A 93 5.86 -3.98 -14.43
N SER A 94 6.46 -5.07 -13.99
CA SER A 94 6.69 -5.34 -12.56
C SER A 94 7.58 -4.28 -11.93
N ALA A 95 8.71 -3.95 -12.57
CA ALA A 95 9.62 -2.89 -12.11
C ALA A 95 8.90 -1.53 -12.03
N TYR A 96 8.10 -1.20 -13.04
CA TYR A 96 7.29 0.03 -13.03
C TYR A 96 6.29 0.07 -11.87
N ARG A 97 5.58 -1.04 -11.60
CA ARG A 97 4.67 -1.16 -10.46
C ARG A 97 5.38 -1.03 -9.12
N ILE A 98 6.59 -1.59 -8.98
CA ILE A 98 7.40 -1.40 -7.77
C ILE A 98 7.70 0.08 -7.56
N LEU A 99 8.11 0.79 -8.62
CA LEU A 99 8.40 2.22 -8.52
C LEU A 99 7.14 3.02 -8.18
N ARG A 100 6.03 2.80 -8.88
CA ARG A 100 4.81 3.61 -8.75
C ARG A 100 3.98 3.28 -7.53
N ASP A 101 3.71 2.00 -7.30
CA ASP A 101 2.74 1.54 -6.29
C ASP A 101 3.42 1.28 -4.94
N ASP A 102 4.58 0.62 -4.92
CA ASP A 102 5.27 0.25 -3.67
C ASP A 102 6.15 1.38 -3.13
N LEU A 103 6.86 2.09 -4.01
CA LEU A 103 7.78 3.18 -3.63
C LEU A 103 7.17 4.57 -3.80
N GLY A 104 5.96 4.69 -4.34
CA GLY A 104 5.27 5.98 -4.54
C GLY A 104 6.01 6.95 -5.48
N CYS A 105 6.96 6.45 -6.28
CA CYS A 105 7.77 7.28 -7.16
C CYS A 105 6.94 7.77 -8.34
N ARG A 106 7.01 9.06 -8.62
CA ARG A 106 6.39 9.68 -9.80
C ARG A 106 7.47 10.16 -10.77
N PRO A 107 7.25 10.03 -12.08
CA PRO A 107 8.17 10.59 -13.06
C PRO A 107 8.23 12.10 -12.89
N TYR A 108 9.42 12.63 -12.64
CA TYR A 108 9.66 14.07 -12.62
C TYR A 108 10.05 14.53 -14.02
N LYS A 109 9.46 15.63 -14.49
CA LYS A 109 9.85 16.25 -15.77
C LYS A 109 11.17 16.99 -15.57
N HIS A 110 12.24 16.48 -16.16
CA HIS A 110 13.53 17.16 -16.15
C HIS A 110 13.47 18.39 -17.05
N VAL A 111 13.65 19.59 -16.48
CA VAL A 111 13.84 20.82 -17.23
C VAL A 111 15.34 20.96 -17.50
N VAL A 112 15.72 21.10 -18.76
CA VAL A 112 17.12 21.33 -19.14
C VAL A 112 17.35 22.84 -19.11
N GLU A 113 18.22 23.27 -18.21
CA GLU A 113 18.62 24.68 -18.09
C GLU A 113 20.10 24.82 -18.50
N PRO A 114 20.52 26.01 -18.98
CA PRO A 114 21.92 26.29 -19.25
C PRO A 114 22.80 26.05 -18.02
N ALA A 115 23.96 25.42 -18.24
CA ALA A 115 24.93 25.20 -17.17
C ALA A 115 25.45 26.54 -16.62
N LEU A 116 25.41 26.70 -15.30
CA LEU A 116 25.93 27.88 -14.62
C LEU A 116 27.45 27.77 -14.45
N THR A 117 28.18 28.74 -15.00
CA THR A 117 29.60 28.94 -14.67
C THR A 117 29.75 29.40 -13.21
N GLU A 118 30.94 29.22 -12.63
CA GLU A 118 31.20 29.68 -11.25
C GLU A 118 30.99 31.18 -11.10
N GLU A 119 31.38 31.97 -12.09
CA GLU A 119 31.13 33.42 -12.10
C GLU A 119 29.62 33.75 -12.04
N HIS A 120 28.79 33.03 -12.80
CA HIS A 120 27.34 33.21 -12.74
C HIS A 120 26.79 32.88 -11.35
N LYS A 121 27.30 31.83 -10.70
CA LYS A 121 26.88 31.46 -9.33
C LYS A 121 27.25 32.54 -8.32
N GLU A 122 28.45 33.11 -8.42
CA GLU A 122 28.88 34.19 -7.53
C GLU A 122 28.03 35.44 -7.68
N LYS A 123 27.80 35.89 -8.93
CA LYS A 123 26.95 37.06 -9.21
C LYS A 123 25.53 36.87 -8.67
N ARG A 124 24.94 35.69 -8.90
CA ARG A 124 23.61 35.34 -8.38
C ARG A 124 23.56 35.33 -6.85
N LYS A 125 24.58 34.76 -6.18
CA LYS A 125 24.68 34.77 -4.71
C LYS A 125 24.81 36.18 -4.15
N LYS A 126 25.66 37.03 -4.74
CA LYS A 126 25.84 38.43 -4.34
C LYS A 126 24.52 39.20 -4.43
N PHE A 127 23.81 39.05 -5.55
CA PHE A 127 22.50 39.67 -5.75
C PHE A 127 21.45 39.19 -4.73
N ALA A 128 21.34 37.87 -4.51
CA ALA A 128 20.40 37.31 -3.54
C ALA A 128 20.68 37.80 -2.11
N ASN A 129 21.96 37.88 -1.72
CA ASN A 129 22.36 38.41 -0.41
C ASN A 129 22.02 39.89 -0.28
N TRP A 130 22.25 40.68 -1.33
CA TRP A 130 21.91 42.11 -1.36
C TRP A 130 20.40 42.34 -1.24
N ILE A 131 19.58 41.57 -1.97
CA ILE A 131 18.11 41.60 -1.86
C ILE A 131 17.69 41.29 -0.42
N ARG A 132 18.22 40.21 0.17
CA ARG A 132 17.90 39.82 1.55
C ARG A 132 18.15 40.93 2.57
N THR A 133 19.20 41.73 2.39
CA THR A 133 19.58 42.81 3.33
C THR A 133 18.85 44.13 3.09
N ASN A 134 18.46 44.44 1.85
CA ASN A 134 18.02 45.78 1.48
C ASN A 134 16.55 45.87 1.02
N PHE A 135 15.92 44.75 0.63
CA PHE A 135 14.57 44.77 0.07
C PHE A 135 13.48 45.16 1.08
N ARG A 136 13.69 44.94 2.39
CA ARG A 136 12.76 45.35 3.46
C ARG A 136 13.07 46.71 4.11
N LYS A 137 14.16 47.38 3.71
CA LYS A 137 14.57 48.68 4.30
C LYS A 137 13.91 49.89 3.63
N GLN A 138 13.06 49.68 2.62
CA GLN A 138 12.47 50.73 1.79
C GLN A 138 11.01 51.06 2.19
N GLU A 139 10.44 50.43 3.23
CA GLU A 139 9.05 50.67 3.68
C GLU A 139 8.92 51.22 5.12
N THR A 140 9.96 51.89 5.63
CA THR A 140 9.92 52.74 6.85
C THR A 140 10.72 53.99 6.58
#